data_AF-A0A537VCT3-F1
#
_entry.id   AF-A0A537VCT3-F1
#
_cell.length_a   1.000
_cell.length_b   1.000
_cell.length_c   1.000
_cell.angle_alpha   90.00
_cell.angle_beta   90.00
_cell.angle_gamma   90.00
#
_symmetry.space_group_name_H-M   'P 1'
#
loop_
_entity.id
_entity.type
_entity.pdbx_description
1 polymer ?
#
loop_
_entity_poly.entity_id
_entity_poly.type
_entity_poly.pdbx_seq_one_letter_code
_entity_poly.pdbx_strand_id
1 'polypeptide(L)' 'NACIGAERADLVLAGCAILDAIRRAFPCQRLRVADRGLREGMLVQMMREDGVWGGEGPAP' A
#
# COMPACT_ATOMS: atom_id res chain seq x y z
N ASN A 1 26.25 -4.50 0.35
CA ASN A 1 25.11 -3.92 -0.39
C ASN A 1 24.08 -3.49 0.65
N ALA A 2 23.84 -2.18 0.84
CA ALA A 2 22.87 -1.72 1.82
C ALA A 2 21.46 -1.98 1.27
N CYS A 3 20.62 -2.73 2.00
CA CYS A 3 19.26 -3.09 1.58
C CYS A 3 18.30 -1.88 1.51
N ILE A 4 18.76 -0.68 1.87
CA ILE A 4 18.02 0.58 1.82
C ILE A 4 18.89 1.60 1.08
N GLY A 5 18.36 2.16 0.00
CA GLY A 5 19.06 3.19 -0.78
C GLY A 5 19.26 4.47 0.04
N ALA A 6 20.33 5.21 -0.25
CA ALA A 6 20.79 6.36 0.54
C ALA A 6 19.68 7.39 0.82
N GLU A 7 18.88 7.78 -0.18
CA GLU A 7 17.79 8.74 -0.02
C GLU A 7 16.70 8.30 0.97
N ARG A 8 16.47 6.99 1.10
CA ARG A 8 15.45 6.47 2.02
C ARG A 8 16.01 6.31 3.42
N ALA A 9 17.31 6.10 3.57
CA ALA A 9 17.96 5.83 4.84
C ALA A 9 17.70 6.96 5.86
N ASP A 10 17.75 8.21 5.40
CA ASP A 10 17.51 9.39 6.25
C ASP A 10 16.07 9.47 6.77
N LEU A 11 15.11 8.87 6.05
CA LEU A 11 13.69 8.90 6.39
C LEU A 11 13.23 7.70 7.22
N VAL A 12 14.02 6.62 7.29
CA VAL A 12 13.64 5.37 7.98
C VAL A 12 13.31 5.63 9.45
N LEU A 13 14.13 6.42 10.15
CA LEU A 13 13.92 6.70 11.57
C LEU A 13 12.59 7.40 11.84
N ALA A 14 12.24 8.39 11.02
CA ALA A 14 10.94 9.06 11.11
C ALA A 14 9.78 8.08 10.83
N GLY A 15 9.92 7.22 9.82
CA GLY A 15 8.96 6.17 9.51
C GLY A 15 8.75 5.18 10.66
N CYS A 16 9.83 4.77 11.33
CA CYS A 16 9.77 3.90 12.51
C CYS A 16 9.00 4.55 13.67
N ALA A 17 9.21 5.84 13.92
CA ALA A 17 8.51 6.57 14.98
C ALA A 17 6.99 6.66 14.71
N ILE A 18 6.60 6.95 13.48
CA ILE A 18 5.18 6.98 13.08
C ILE A 18 4.54 5.59 13.23
N LEU A 19 5.21 4.55 12.75
CA LEU A 19 4.71 3.18 12.88
C LEU A 19 4.57 2.76 14.34
N ASP A 20 5.52 3.11 15.20
CA ASP A 20 5.44 2.83 16.64
C ASP A 20 4.23 3.52 17.29
N ALA A 21 4.01 4.81 16.99
CA ALA A 21 2.82 5.53 17.47
C ALA A 21 1.51 4.86 17.02
N ILE A 22 1.42 4.45 15.75
CA ILE A 22 0.26 3.72 15.20
C ILE A 22 0.07 2.39 15.94
N ARG A 23 1.14 1.63 16.18
CA ARG A 23 1.05 0.32 16.89
C ARG A 23 0.60 0.46 18.34
N ARG A 24 0.96 1.56 19.00
CA ARG A 24 0.48 1.88 20.36
C ARG A 24 -1.00 2.26 20.35
N ALA A 25 -1.44 3.04 19.37
CA ALA A 25 -2.83 3.46 19.24
C ALA A 25 -3.76 2.32 18.78
N PHE A 26 -3.26 1.41 17.94
CA PHE A 26 -3.99 0.29 17.36
C PHE A 26 -3.24 -1.04 17.57
N PRO A 27 -3.28 -1.61 18.79
CA PRO A 27 -2.57 -2.85 19.08
C PRO A 27 -3.07 -4.01 18.21
N CYS A 28 -2.13 -4.77 17.65
CA CYS A 28 -2.43 -5.98 16.89
C CYS A 28 -1.44 -7.10 17.25
N GLN A 29 -1.94 -8.34 17.27
CA GLN A 29 -1.09 -9.53 17.49
C GLN A 29 -0.13 -9.77 16.33
N ARG A 30 -0.52 -9.38 15.11
CA ARG A 30 0.26 -9.63 13.90
C ARG A 30 0.16 -8.46 12.94
N LEU A 31 1.32 -7.96 12.53
CA LEU A 31 1.46 -6.96 11.48
C LEU A 31 1.89 -7.65 10.17
N ARG A 32 1.36 -7.21 9.04
CA ARG A 32 1.75 -7.69 7.71
C ARG A 32 2.10 -6.52 6.82
N VAL A 33 3.09 -6.72 5.96
CA VAL A 33 3.39 -5.82 4.84
C VAL A 33 2.57 -6.31 3.65
N ALA A 34 1.86 -5.41 2.99
CA ALA A 34 1.18 -5.69 1.74
C ALA A 34 2.04 -5.19 0.58
N ASP A 35 2.09 -5.96 -0.51
CA ASP A 35 2.83 -5.57 -1.71
C ASP A 35 2.05 -4.56 -2.58
N ARG A 36 0.75 -4.36 -2.30
CA ARG A 36 -0.16 -3.45 -3.01
C ARG A 36 -0.63 -2.35 -2.07
N GLY A 37 -0.78 -1.14 -2.60
CA GLY A 37 -1.18 0.05 -1.85
C GLY A 37 -2.36 0.78 -2.47
N LEU A 38 -2.49 2.07 -2.12
CA LEU A 38 -3.62 2.92 -2.54
C LEU A 38 -3.77 2.97 -4.06
N ARG A 39 -2.65 3.08 -4.79
CA ARG A 39 -2.64 3.17 -6.25
C ARG A 39 -3.38 1.98 -6.87
N GLU A 40 -3.06 0.78 -6.41
CA GLU A 40 -3.67 -0.43 -6.93
C GLU A 40 -5.11 -0.58 -6.48
N GLY A 41 -5.44 -0.15 -5.26
CA GLY A 41 -6.83 -0.07 -4.80
C GLY A 41 -7.68 0.83 -5.69
N MET A 42 -7.19 2.03 -6.01
CA MET A 42 -7.86 2.98 -6.89
C MET A 42 -8.01 2.43 -8.31
N LEU A 43 -6.95 1.83 -8.86
CA LEU A 43 -7.00 1.21 -10.18
C LEU A 43 -8.02 0.08 -10.23
N VAL A 44 -8.04 -0.81 -9.23
CA VAL A 44 -9.03 -1.89 -9.14
C VAL A 44 -10.45 -1.35 -9.06
N GLN A 45 -10.66 -0.22 -8.39
CA GLN A 45 -11.97 0.43 -8.33
C GLN A 45 -12.40 0.94 -9.71
N MET A 46 -11.54 1.68 -10.41
CA MET A 46 -11.84 2.19 -11.76
C MET A 46 -12.11 1.04 -12.75
N MET A 47 -11.30 -0.03 -12.71
CA MET A 47 -11.51 -1.20 -13.57
C MET A 47 -12.84 -1.91 -13.29
N ARG A 48 -13.33 -1.86 -12.04
CA ARG A 48 -14.67 -2.40 -11.70
C ARG A 48 -15.78 -1.52 -12.25
N GLU A 49 -15.61 -0.21 -12.18
CA GLU A 49 -16.55 0.78 -12.76
C GLU A 49 -16.62 0.62 -14.29
N ASP A 50 -15.49 0.33 -14.94
CA ASP A 50 -15.37 0.08 -16.38
C ASP A 50 -15.80 -1.34 -16.82
N GLY A 51 -16.32 -2.16 -15.90
CA GLY A 51 -16.86 -3.49 -16.24
C GLY A 51 -15.81 -4.55 -16.60
N VAL A 52 -14.51 -4.31 -16.40
CA VAL A 52 -13.40 -5.17 -16.88
C VAL A 52 -13.47 -6.64 -16.40
N TRP A 53 -14.20 -6.91 -15.31
CA TRP A 53 -14.35 -8.25 -14.74
C TRP A 53 -15.69 -8.95 -15.08
N GLY A 54 -16.65 -8.22 -15.66
CA GLY A 54 -17.83 -8.82 -16.30
C GLY A 54 -17.50 -9.06 -17.77
N GLY A 55 -18.02 -10.12 -18.39
CA GLY A 55 -17.74 -10.45 -19.80
C GLY A 55 -18.25 -9.44 -20.85
N GLU A 56 -18.65 -8.23 -20.43
CA GLU A 56 -18.92 -7.11 -21.32
C GLU A 56 -17.62 -6.31 -21.44
N GLY A 57 -16.85 -6.61 -22.50
CA GLY A 57 -15.78 -5.72 -22.93
C GLY A 57 -16.30 -4.30 -23.19
N PRO A 58 -15.43 -3.29 -23.26
CA PRO A 58 -15.84 -1.90 -23.44
C PRO A 58 -16.79 -1.79 -24.64
N ALA A 59 -17.93 -1.13 -24.42
CA ALA A 59 -18.86 -0.78 -25.50
C ALA A 59 -18.11 0.02 -26.59
N PRO A 60 -18.43 -0.17 -27.87
CA PRO A 60 -17.67 0.38 -29.01
C PRO A 60 -17.62 1.91 -29.04
#